data_AF-A0A955EF62-F1
#
_entry.id   AF-A0A955EF62-F1
#
_cell.length_a   1.000
_cell.length_b   1.000
_cell.length_c   1.000
_cell.angle_alpha   90.00
_cell.angle_beta   90.00
_cell.angle_gamma   90.00
#
_symmetry.space_group_name_H-M   'P 1'
#
loop_
_entity.id
_entity.type
_entity.pdbx_description
1 polymer ?
#
loop_
_entity_poly.entity_id
_entity_poly.type
_entity_poly.pdbx_seq_one_letter_code
_entity_poly.pdbx_strand_id
1 'polypeptide(L)'
;MSSVSVPRSRTGFLHGAWTPEDSERLYGVPDWGQGYVGINREGHVVLRPDKKADRAIDLFELVEGLRARGLHTPLLLRFSDVLRHRLQMLKSAFDAAIEQESYKGGYCCVYPIKVNQQRSVVEEVRDVGSGLGFGLEAGSKPELLAVLGLTVDHPQMPIVCNGFKDAEYVEMVILATKLGRRIIPVVEKFSELELIVAMAKRYDVRPSIGVRVKLASRGQGRWESSGGVRSKFGLFISEILDAARYLEQHGMLDCLNLVHAHIGSQICDIRRLKNAINELAYVYVGLRQMGADVNMIDVGGGLAVDYDGSQTAFDSSMNYTIQEYANDVV
;
A
#
# COMPACT_ATOMS: atom_id res chain seq x y z
N MET A 1 -37.65 -40.37 -10.48
CA MET A 1 -37.10 -39.19 -11.16
C MET A 1 -37.42 -37.97 -10.32
N SER A 2 -36.47 -37.57 -9.49
CA SER A 2 -36.61 -36.47 -8.53
C SER A 2 -36.29 -35.17 -9.25
N SER A 3 -37.29 -34.32 -9.46
CA SER A 3 -37.10 -32.99 -10.04
C SER A 3 -36.38 -32.09 -9.04
N VAL A 4 -35.15 -31.73 -9.38
CA VAL A 4 -34.39 -30.69 -8.68
C VAL A 4 -35.11 -29.36 -8.88
N SER A 5 -35.53 -28.75 -7.78
CA SER A 5 -36.12 -27.42 -7.76
C SER A 5 -35.02 -26.36 -7.95
N VAL A 6 -35.11 -25.62 -9.06
CA VAL A 6 -34.28 -24.45 -9.34
C VAL A 6 -34.67 -23.33 -8.36
N PRO A 7 -33.73 -22.58 -7.75
CA PRO A 7 -34.06 -21.48 -6.85
C PRO A 7 -34.79 -20.39 -7.63
N ARG A 8 -35.93 -19.93 -7.05
CA ARG A 8 -36.75 -18.85 -7.62
C ARG A 8 -35.94 -17.56 -7.77
N SER A 9 -36.17 -16.92 -8.90
CA SER A 9 -35.67 -15.64 -9.41
C SER A 9 -35.27 -14.56 -8.38
N ARG A 10 -34.14 -13.89 -8.65
CA ARG A 10 -33.69 -12.59 -8.09
C ARG A 10 -34.62 -11.39 -8.37
N THR A 11 -35.83 -11.62 -8.86
CA THR A 11 -36.80 -10.59 -9.24
C THR A 11 -38.13 -10.86 -8.55
N GLY A 12 -38.23 -10.39 -7.30
CA GLY A 12 -39.50 -10.29 -6.60
C GLY A 12 -39.68 -8.85 -6.14
N PHE A 13 -40.40 -8.04 -6.94
CA PHE A 13 -40.94 -6.76 -6.48
C PHE A 13 -41.95 -7.08 -5.38
N LEU A 14 -41.52 -7.00 -4.11
CA LEU A 14 -42.34 -7.46 -2.98
C LEU A 14 -43.46 -6.48 -2.61
N HIS A 15 -43.44 -5.25 -3.11
CA HIS A 15 -44.48 -4.25 -2.87
C HIS A 15 -44.64 -3.39 -4.15
N GLY A 16 -45.86 -3.00 -4.52
CA GLY A 16 -46.19 -2.36 -5.81
C GLY A 16 -45.59 -0.97 -6.11
N ALA A 17 -44.50 -0.56 -5.45
CA ALA A 17 -43.77 0.68 -5.72
C ALA A 17 -42.27 0.49 -5.47
N TRP A 18 -41.43 1.13 -6.30
CA TRP A 18 -39.97 1.12 -6.19
C TRP A 18 -39.50 1.93 -4.97
N THR A 19 -38.59 1.36 -4.17
CA THR A 19 -38.07 2.00 -2.95
C THR A 19 -36.57 2.33 -3.06
N PRO A 20 -36.04 3.27 -2.25
CA PRO A 20 -34.59 3.49 -2.15
C PRO A 20 -33.81 2.21 -1.82
N GLU A 21 -34.38 1.33 -0.99
CA GLU A 21 -33.78 0.04 -0.64
C GLU A 21 -33.68 -0.91 -1.84
N ASP A 22 -34.66 -0.86 -2.76
CA ASP A 22 -34.59 -1.60 -4.02
C ASP A 22 -33.45 -1.08 -4.92
N SER A 23 -33.22 0.25 -4.94
CA SER A 23 -32.06 0.85 -5.63
C SER A 23 -30.73 0.38 -5.02
N GLU A 24 -30.58 0.45 -3.70
CA GLU A 24 -29.35 -0.01 -3.02
C GLU A 24 -29.04 -1.46 -3.37
N ARG A 25 -30.06 -2.33 -3.34
CA ARG A 25 -29.91 -3.75 -3.66
C ARG A 25 -29.65 -4.00 -5.15
N LEU A 26 -30.31 -3.28 -6.06
CA LEU A 26 -30.10 -3.44 -7.49
C LEU A 26 -28.67 -3.07 -7.89
N TYR A 27 -28.13 -1.99 -7.33
CA TYR A 27 -26.80 -1.47 -7.66
C TYR A 27 -25.68 -2.00 -6.74
N GLY A 28 -26.00 -2.87 -5.79
CA GLY A 28 -25.02 -3.47 -4.87
C GLY A 28 -24.28 -2.44 -4.01
N VAL A 29 -24.89 -1.28 -3.72
CA VAL A 29 -24.24 -0.18 -2.99
C VAL A 29 -23.69 -0.63 -1.63
N PRO A 30 -24.39 -1.48 -0.84
CA PRO A 30 -23.85 -1.99 0.42
C PRO A 30 -22.55 -2.80 0.26
N ASP A 31 -22.38 -3.47 -0.88
CA ASP A 31 -21.30 -4.43 -1.12
C ASP A 31 -19.99 -3.70 -1.44
N TRP A 32 -19.97 -2.86 -2.48
CA TRP A 32 -18.78 -2.09 -2.88
C TRP A 32 -18.62 -0.77 -2.12
N GLY A 33 -19.72 -0.21 -1.60
CA GLY A 33 -19.71 1.09 -0.90
C GLY A 33 -19.02 1.03 0.45
N GLN A 34 -18.86 -0.16 1.05
CA GLN A 34 -18.15 -0.42 2.32
C GLN A 34 -18.55 0.51 3.48
N GLY A 35 -19.79 1.01 3.46
CA GLY A 35 -20.32 2.00 4.42
C GLY A 35 -19.95 3.46 4.13
N TYR A 36 -19.04 3.74 3.18
CA TYR A 36 -18.74 5.10 2.72
C TYR A 36 -19.79 5.63 1.76
N VAL A 37 -20.43 4.75 0.98
CA VAL A 37 -21.48 5.14 0.03
C VAL A 37 -22.80 4.52 0.47
N GLY A 38 -23.90 5.23 0.24
CA GLY A 38 -25.25 4.74 0.48
C GLY A 38 -26.28 5.55 -0.29
N ILE A 39 -27.55 5.23 -0.10
CA ILE A 39 -28.68 5.98 -0.61
C ILE A 39 -29.49 6.53 0.56
N ASN A 40 -29.91 7.80 0.50
CA ASN A 40 -30.77 8.39 1.53
C ASN A 40 -32.26 8.16 1.25
N ARG A 41 -33.13 8.66 2.14
CA ARG A 41 -34.59 8.51 2.02
C ARG A 41 -35.20 9.19 0.80
N GLU A 42 -34.50 10.15 0.21
CA GLU A 42 -34.92 10.84 -1.02
C GLU A 42 -34.47 10.11 -2.30
N GLY A 43 -33.69 9.03 -2.14
CA GLY A 43 -33.14 8.26 -3.26
C GLY A 43 -31.84 8.83 -3.83
N HIS A 44 -31.22 9.81 -3.18
CA HIS A 44 -29.94 10.37 -3.59
C HIS A 44 -28.75 9.57 -3.07
N VAL A 45 -27.65 9.57 -3.82
CA VAL A 45 -26.37 9.00 -3.38
C VAL A 45 -25.76 9.88 -2.31
N VAL A 46 -25.39 9.27 -1.18
CA VAL A 46 -24.67 9.93 -0.10
C VAL A 46 -23.27 9.36 0.07
N LEU A 47 -22.33 10.24 0.45
CA LEU A 47 -21.02 9.83 0.95
C LEU A 47 -20.92 10.06 2.46
N ARG A 48 -20.43 9.07 3.20
CA ARG A 48 -20.15 9.09 4.64
C ARG A 48 -18.63 9.03 4.85
N PRO A 49 -17.93 10.16 5.05
CA PRO A 49 -16.48 10.18 5.00
C PRO A 49 -15.77 9.28 6.04
N ASP A 50 -16.41 9.04 7.19
CA ASP A 50 -15.97 8.14 8.26
C ASP A 50 -16.98 7.01 8.53
N LYS A 51 -17.78 6.66 7.51
CA LYS A 51 -18.88 5.67 7.56
C LYS A 51 -20.05 6.00 8.51
N LYS A 52 -20.04 7.15 9.19
CA LYS A 52 -21.15 7.52 10.09
C LYS A 52 -22.29 8.19 9.33
N ALA A 53 -23.53 7.83 9.68
CA ALA A 53 -24.72 8.30 8.98
C ALA A 53 -25.03 9.79 9.23
N ASP A 54 -24.69 10.32 10.40
CA ASP A 54 -24.87 11.72 10.79
C ASP A 54 -23.90 12.69 10.07
N ARG A 55 -22.85 12.15 9.45
CA ARG A 55 -21.87 12.88 8.63
C ARG A 55 -22.07 12.65 7.13
N ALA A 56 -23.23 12.13 6.73
CA ALA A 56 -23.56 11.90 5.32
C ALA A 56 -23.63 13.22 4.53
N ILE A 57 -23.02 13.22 3.36
CA ILE A 57 -23.04 14.31 2.39
C ILE A 57 -23.90 13.85 1.22
N ASP A 58 -25.03 14.51 0.99
CA ASP A 58 -25.83 14.29 -0.21
C ASP A 58 -25.09 14.84 -1.44
N LEU A 59 -24.73 13.95 -2.36
CA LEU A 59 -23.95 14.30 -3.54
C LEU A 59 -24.78 15.08 -4.56
N PHE A 60 -26.11 14.88 -4.60
CA PHE A 60 -27.00 15.65 -5.47
C PHE A 60 -27.06 17.10 -5.00
N GLU A 61 -27.33 17.32 -3.70
CA GLU A 61 -27.35 18.67 -3.11
C GLU A 61 -26.00 19.38 -3.25
N LEU A 62 -24.90 18.66 -3.04
CA LEU A 62 -23.55 19.20 -3.20
C LEU A 62 -23.31 19.68 -4.64
N VAL A 63 -23.67 18.88 -5.64
CA VAL A 63 -23.48 19.24 -7.06
C VAL A 63 -24.38 20.42 -7.45
N GLU A 64 -25.63 20.46 -7.01
CA GLU A 64 -26.52 21.61 -7.25
C GLU A 64 -25.99 22.88 -6.57
N GLY A 65 -25.47 22.77 -5.34
CA GLY A 65 -24.82 23.87 -4.64
C GLY A 65 -23.56 24.40 -5.35
N LEU A 66 -22.76 23.52 -5.95
CA LEU A 66 -21.60 23.88 -6.77
C LEU A 66 -22.05 24.56 -8.08
N ARG A 67 -23.10 24.04 -8.72
CA ARG A 67 -23.68 24.64 -9.94
C ARG A 67 -24.17 26.06 -9.68
N ALA A 68 -24.84 26.30 -8.56
CA ALA A 68 -25.29 27.64 -8.16
C ALA A 68 -24.12 28.63 -7.95
N ARG A 69 -22.91 28.13 -7.69
CA ARG A 69 -21.66 28.92 -7.59
C ARG A 69 -20.89 29.02 -8.92
N GLY A 70 -21.47 28.57 -10.02
CA GLY A 70 -20.85 28.60 -11.35
C GLY A 70 -19.85 27.48 -11.61
N LEU A 71 -19.80 26.46 -10.75
CA LEU A 71 -18.96 25.27 -10.96
C LEU A 71 -19.81 24.16 -11.59
N HIS A 72 -19.52 23.85 -12.85
CA HIS A 72 -20.29 22.91 -13.66
C HIS A 72 -19.59 21.56 -13.81
N THR A 73 -20.38 20.51 -14.03
CA THR A 73 -19.87 19.17 -14.36
C THR A 73 -19.17 19.15 -15.73
N PRO A 74 -18.13 18.31 -15.93
CA PRO A 74 -17.65 17.26 -15.01
C PRO A 74 -16.84 17.80 -13.83
N LEU A 75 -17.10 17.28 -12.63
CA LEU A 75 -16.41 17.63 -11.38
C LEU A 75 -15.73 16.38 -10.80
N LEU A 76 -14.51 16.55 -10.27
CA LEU A 76 -13.83 15.53 -9.48
C LEU A 76 -13.86 15.93 -8.01
N LEU A 77 -14.71 15.28 -7.22
CA LEU A 77 -14.85 15.52 -5.79
C LEU A 77 -13.88 14.62 -5.02
N ARG A 78 -13.15 15.20 -4.07
CA ARG A 78 -12.22 14.49 -3.19
C ARG A 78 -12.63 14.71 -1.74
N PHE A 79 -12.64 13.63 -0.97
CA PHE A 79 -13.06 13.65 0.43
C PHE A 79 -11.88 13.19 1.29
N SER A 80 -11.09 14.15 1.77
CA SER A 80 -9.87 13.89 2.56
C SER A 80 -10.13 13.07 3.82
N ASP A 81 -11.29 13.24 4.44
CA ASP A 81 -11.72 12.45 5.60
C ASP A 81 -11.80 10.94 5.32
N VAL A 82 -12.08 10.53 4.07
CA VAL A 82 -12.02 9.11 3.68
C VAL A 82 -10.59 8.61 3.75
N LEU A 83 -9.61 9.39 3.28
CA LEU A 83 -8.19 9.01 3.37
C LEU A 83 -7.76 8.87 4.83
N ARG A 84 -8.12 9.84 5.67
CA ARG A 84 -7.87 9.81 7.11
C ARG A 84 -8.43 8.55 7.74
N HIS A 85 -9.72 8.27 7.50
CA HIS A 85 -10.38 7.10 8.07
C HIS A 85 -9.76 5.79 7.56
N ARG A 86 -9.39 5.69 6.27
CA ARG A 86 -8.71 4.50 5.73
C ARG A 86 -7.34 4.26 6.35
N LEU A 87 -6.54 5.31 6.57
CA LEU A 87 -5.23 5.20 7.22
C LEU A 87 -5.37 4.75 8.69
N GLN A 88 -6.36 5.31 9.41
CA GLN A 88 -6.67 4.89 10.78
C GLN A 88 -7.15 3.45 10.85
N MET A 89 -8.04 3.02 9.95
CA MET A 89 -8.49 1.63 9.86
C MET A 89 -7.33 0.66 9.64
N LEU A 90 -6.38 0.99 8.76
CA LEU A 90 -5.18 0.17 8.54
C LEU A 90 -4.33 0.07 9.80
N LYS A 91 -4.07 1.21 10.47
CA LYS A 91 -3.33 1.23 11.73
C LYS A 91 -4.01 0.37 12.80
N SER A 92 -5.31 0.56 13.02
CA SER A 92 -6.09 -0.21 14.00
C SER A 92 -6.07 -1.70 13.72
N ALA A 93 -6.17 -2.12 12.46
CA ALA A 93 -6.18 -3.54 12.11
C ALA A 93 -4.84 -4.22 12.43
N PHE A 94 -3.72 -3.56 12.11
CA PHE A 94 -2.39 -4.05 12.46
C PHE A 94 -2.11 -3.99 13.96
N ASP A 95 -2.58 -2.95 14.67
CA ASP A 95 -2.42 -2.87 16.13
C ASP A 95 -3.18 -4.01 16.83
N ALA A 96 -4.40 -4.31 16.38
CA ALA A 96 -5.18 -5.44 16.89
C ALA A 96 -4.49 -6.79 16.62
N ALA A 97 -3.95 -6.99 15.41
CA ALA A 97 -3.22 -8.20 15.05
C ALA A 97 -1.94 -8.37 15.90
N ILE A 98 -1.17 -7.28 16.07
CA ILE A 98 0.06 -7.26 16.89
C ILE A 98 -0.25 -7.58 18.35
N GLU A 99 -1.31 -7.01 18.91
CA GLU A 99 -1.74 -7.29 20.28
C GLU A 99 -2.17 -8.74 20.45
N GLN A 100 -3.01 -9.25 19.54
CA GLN A 100 -3.52 -10.61 19.58
C GLN A 100 -2.40 -11.66 19.53
N GLU A 101 -1.44 -11.50 18.62
CA GLU A 101 -0.32 -12.43 18.45
C GLU A 101 0.86 -12.11 19.39
N SER A 102 0.73 -11.10 20.25
CA SER A 102 1.79 -10.63 21.16
C SER A 102 3.11 -10.29 20.46
N TYR A 103 3.02 -9.85 19.19
CA TYR A 103 4.14 -9.54 18.32
C TYR A 103 4.97 -8.39 18.90
N LYS A 104 6.31 -8.49 18.81
CA LYS A 104 7.23 -7.53 19.47
C LYS A 104 7.66 -6.38 18.57
N GLY A 105 7.46 -6.50 17.26
CA GLY A 105 7.71 -5.41 16.32
C GLY A 105 6.52 -4.44 16.25
N GLY A 106 6.64 -3.46 15.36
CA GLY A 106 5.58 -2.49 15.08
C GLY A 106 5.17 -2.50 13.62
N TYR A 107 4.10 -1.76 13.31
CA TYR A 107 3.61 -1.56 11.95
C TYR A 107 3.82 -0.10 11.49
N CYS A 108 4.34 0.05 10.27
CA CYS A 108 4.48 1.32 9.57
C CYS A 108 3.94 1.15 8.15
N CYS A 109 2.83 1.82 7.83
CA CYS A 109 2.37 1.94 6.44
C CYS A 109 3.26 2.94 5.69
N VAL A 110 3.66 2.61 4.47
CA VAL A 110 4.41 3.52 3.60
C VAL A 110 3.60 3.73 2.32
N TYR A 111 3.18 4.97 2.06
CA TYR A 111 2.31 5.29 0.93
C TYR A 111 3.11 5.48 -0.36
N PRO A 112 2.93 4.61 -1.38
CA PRO A 112 3.61 4.75 -2.66
C PRO A 112 2.96 5.85 -3.50
N ILE A 113 3.66 6.98 -3.67
CA ILE A 113 3.06 8.15 -4.33
C ILE A 113 2.73 7.91 -5.81
N LYS A 114 3.32 6.87 -6.42
CA LYS A 114 3.00 6.41 -7.78
C LYS A 114 1.50 6.19 -8.03
N VAL A 115 0.74 5.90 -6.98
CA VAL A 115 -0.71 5.68 -7.05
C VAL A 115 -1.48 6.98 -7.21
N ASN A 116 -1.03 8.07 -6.57
CA ASN A 116 -1.60 9.41 -6.74
C ASN A 116 -0.62 10.50 -6.24
N GLN A 117 0.13 11.12 -7.14
CA GLN A 117 1.13 12.15 -6.82
C GLN A 117 0.52 13.54 -6.57
N GLN A 118 -0.81 13.68 -6.63
CA GLN A 118 -1.46 14.98 -6.45
C GLN A 118 -1.16 15.53 -5.06
N ARG A 119 -0.63 16.76 -5.00
CA ARG A 119 -0.22 17.42 -3.77
C ARG A 119 -1.28 17.33 -2.67
N SER A 120 -2.54 17.62 -3.00
CA SER A 120 -3.65 17.57 -2.03
C SER A 120 -3.89 16.19 -1.41
N VAL A 121 -3.53 15.10 -2.11
CA VAL A 121 -3.64 13.73 -1.59
C VAL A 121 -2.42 13.41 -0.72
N VAL A 122 -1.22 13.69 -1.24
CA VAL A 122 0.02 13.35 -0.53
C VAL A 122 0.18 14.18 0.75
N GLU A 123 -0.25 15.45 0.76
CA GLU A 123 -0.26 16.28 1.97
C GLU A 123 -1.20 15.71 3.04
N GLU A 124 -2.42 15.30 2.68
CA GLU A 124 -3.34 14.67 3.64
C GLU A 124 -2.76 13.36 4.17
N VAL A 125 -2.20 12.51 3.30
CA VAL A 125 -1.58 11.24 3.70
C VAL A 125 -0.37 11.47 4.59
N ARG A 126 0.46 12.48 4.29
CA ARG A 126 1.61 12.89 5.11
C ARG A 126 1.14 13.36 6.48
N ASP A 127 0.16 14.27 6.54
CA ASP A 127 -0.25 14.91 7.79
C ASP A 127 -0.90 13.90 8.74
N VAL A 128 -1.80 13.06 8.22
CA VAL A 128 -2.38 11.95 8.99
C VAL A 128 -1.31 10.92 9.31
N GLY A 129 -0.50 10.52 8.33
CA GLY A 129 0.52 9.49 8.45
C GLY A 129 1.59 9.84 9.48
N SER A 130 2.00 11.10 9.57
CA SER A 130 2.97 11.57 10.56
C SER A 130 2.49 11.31 11.99
N GLY A 131 1.20 11.44 12.27
CA GLY A 131 0.60 11.12 13.58
C GLY A 131 0.48 9.61 13.85
N LEU A 132 0.49 8.78 12.81
CA LEU A 132 0.36 7.32 12.89
C LEU A 132 1.72 6.60 12.80
N GLY A 133 2.82 7.33 12.59
CA GLY A 133 4.15 6.76 12.37
C GLY A 133 4.35 6.16 10.97
N PHE A 134 3.59 6.63 9.98
CA PHE A 134 3.63 6.18 8.58
C PHE A 134 4.63 6.99 7.74
N GLY A 135 4.96 6.45 6.56
CA GLY A 135 5.94 7.01 5.63
C GLY A 135 5.43 7.19 4.19
N LEU A 136 6.34 7.59 3.31
CA LEU A 136 6.11 7.72 1.86
C LEU A 136 7.10 6.85 1.07
N GLU A 137 6.68 6.36 -0.09
CA GLU A 137 7.53 5.64 -1.03
C GLU A 137 7.62 6.40 -2.36
N ALA A 138 8.85 6.44 -2.90
CA ALA A 138 9.17 6.99 -4.19
C ALA A 138 9.72 5.89 -5.10
N GLY A 139 9.12 5.71 -6.27
CA GLY A 139 9.53 4.72 -7.27
C GLY A 139 10.42 5.27 -8.38
N SER A 140 10.81 6.55 -8.32
CA SER A 140 11.63 7.20 -9.34
C SER A 140 12.30 8.48 -8.83
N LYS A 141 13.29 8.96 -9.58
CA LYS A 141 14.03 10.20 -9.28
C LYS A 141 13.12 11.45 -9.13
N PRO A 142 12.14 11.71 -10.02
CA PRO A 142 11.20 12.83 -9.84
C PRO A 142 10.28 12.64 -8.63
N GLU A 143 9.84 11.41 -8.35
CA GLU A 143 9.03 11.11 -7.17
C GLU A 143 9.81 11.35 -5.87
N LEU A 144 11.10 11.00 -5.82
CA LEU A 144 11.94 11.30 -4.68
C LEU A 144 11.99 12.81 -4.42
N LEU A 145 12.20 13.63 -5.45
CA LEU A 145 12.23 15.09 -5.31
C LEU A 145 10.90 15.62 -4.77
N ALA A 146 9.77 15.10 -5.27
CA ALA A 146 8.45 15.48 -4.78
C ALA A 146 8.26 15.09 -3.30
N VAL A 147 8.64 13.85 -2.93
CA VAL A 147 8.55 13.36 -1.54
C VAL A 147 9.42 14.20 -0.60
N LEU A 148 10.67 14.48 -0.97
CA LEU A 148 11.57 15.31 -0.17
C LEU A 148 11.00 16.73 0.03
N GLY A 149 10.45 17.34 -1.03
CA GLY A 149 9.83 18.66 -0.95
C GLY A 149 8.56 18.69 -0.10
N LEU A 150 7.74 17.63 -0.16
CA LEU A 150 6.51 17.53 0.64
C LEU A 150 6.77 17.20 2.11
N THR A 151 7.95 16.67 2.45
CA THR A 151 8.25 16.18 3.80
C THR A 151 9.32 16.99 4.51
N VAL A 152 9.66 18.20 4.04
CA VAL A 152 10.69 19.08 4.63
C VAL A 152 10.53 19.20 6.15
N ASP A 153 9.31 19.45 6.63
CA ASP A 153 9.00 19.63 8.06
C ASP A 153 8.85 18.31 8.85
N HIS A 154 9.02 17.16 8.19
CA HIS A 154 8.89 15.82 8.77
C HIS A 154 10.15 14.97 8.55
N PRO A 155 11.32 15.36 9.10
CA PRO A 155 12.61 14.68 8.85
C PRO A 155 12.66 13.21 9.29
N GLN A 156 11.83 12.84 10.28
CA GLN A 156 11.75 11.49 10.82
C GLN A 156 10.76 10.57 10.09
N MET A 157 9.97 11.12 9.16
CA MET A 157 9.05 10.33 8.35
C MET A 157 9.87 9.38 7.45
N PRO A 158 9.64 8.05 7.52
CA PRO A 158 10.39 7.11 6.70
C PRO A 158 10.08 7.32 5.21
N ILE A 159 11.14 7.33 4.40
CA ILE A 159 11.06 7.38 2.94
C ILE A 159 11.70 6.12 2.36
N VAL A 160 10.93 5.32 1.62
CA VAL A 160 11.43 4.14 0.92
C VAL A 160 11.64 4.47 -0.55
N CYS A 161 12.80 4.13 -1.10
CA CYS A 161 13.17 4.47 -2.48
C CYS A 161 13.31 3.21 -3.33
N ASN A 162 12.33 2.97 -4.20
CA ASN A 162 12.32 1.90 -5.19
C ASN A 162 12.56 2.44 -6.61
N GLY A 163 12.50 1.53 -7.57
CA GLY A 163 12.67 1.80 -8.99
C GLY A 163 14.14 1.84 -9.41
N PHE A 164 14.36 2.10 -10.69
CA PHE A 164 15.70 2.19 -11.26
C PHE A 164 16.46 3.39 -10.68
N LYS A 165 17.64 3.14 -10.11
CA LYS A 165 18.49 4.18 -9.50
C LYS A 165 19.74 4.40 -10.34
N ASP A 166 19.84 5.58 -10.95
CA ASP A 166 21.09 6.08 -11.52
C ASP A 166 21.97 6.71 -10.42
N ALA A 167 23.19 7.13 -10.78
CA ALA A 167 24.13 7.73 -9.84
C ALA A 167 23.57 8.99 -9.17
N GLU A 168 22.82 9.82 -9.89
CA GLU A 168 22.20 11.04 -9.36
C GLU A 168 21.13 10.72 -8.32
N TYR A 169 20.27 9.72 -8.57
CA TYR A 169 19.28 9.26 -7.60
C TYR A 169 19.99 8.75 -6.33
N VAL A 170 20.96 7.86 -6.46
CA VAL A 170 21.71 7.34 -5.29
C VAL A 170 22.38 8.47 -4.52
N GLU A 171 23.04 9.41 -5.21
CA GLU A 171 23.69 10.56 -4.59
C GLU A 171 22.69 11.43 -3.81
N MET A 172 21.51 11.71 -4.38
CA MET A 172 20.45 12.44 -3.66
C MET A 172 19.97 11.71 -2.41
N VAL A 173 19.85 10.38 -2.46
CA VAL A 173 19.47 9.59 -1.27
C VAL A 173 20.52 9.72 -0.19
N ILE A 174 21.81 9.56 -0.51
CA ILE A 174 22.91 9.68 0.45
C ILE A 174 23.01 11.09 1.03
N LEU A 175 22.86 12.13 0.21
CA LEU A 175 22.83 13.52 0.68
C LEU A 175 21.61 13.79 1.56
N ALA A 176 20.44 13.24 1.24
CA ALA A 176 19.26 13.34 2.09
C ALA A 176 19.50 12.64 3.45
N THR A 177 20.11 11.46 3.47
CA THR A 177 20.54 10.80 4.72
C THR A 177 21.49 11.69 5.51
N LYS A 178 22.46 12.34 4.85
CA LYS A 178 23.39 13.29 5.49
C LYS A 178 22.69 14.49 6.11
N LEU A 179 21.56 14.91 5.55
CA LEU A 179 20.69 15.97 6.09
C LEU A 179 19.77 15.46 7.21
N GLY A 180 19.95 14.23 7.70
CA GLY A 180 19.18 13.65 8.79
C GLY A 180 17.82 13.08 8.38
N ARG A 181 17.58 12.87 7.09
CA ARG A 181 16.35 12.25 6.59
C ARG A 181 16.38 10.75 6.85
N ARG A 182 15.29 10.19 7.36
CA ARG A 182 15.09 8.73 7.47
C ARG A 182 14.72 8.14 6.10
N ILE A 183 15.70 7.92 5.25
CA ILE A 183 15.52 7.45 3.87
C ILE A 183 16.26 6.14 3.61
N ILE A 184 15.62 5.20 2.91
CA ILE A 184 16.11 3.85 2.68
C ILE A 184 16.06 3.54 1.17
N PRO A 185 17.20 3.52 0.45
CA PRO A 185 17.28 2.95 -0.89
C PRO A 185 17.12 1.43 -0.84
N VAL A 186 16.16 0.92 -1.60
CA VAL A 186 15.96 -0.52 -1.78
C VAL A 186 16.71 -0.97 -3.03
N VAL A 187 17.74 -1.79 -2.86
CA VAL A 187 18.54 -2.36 -3.95
C VAL A 187 17.68 -3.30 -4.79
N GLU A 188 17.51 -2.97 -6.07
CA GLU A 188 16.76 -3.79 -7.02
C GLU A 188 17.65 -4.46 -8.06
N LYS A 189 18.91 -4.02 -8.17
CA LYS A 189 19.99 -4.60 -8.98
C LYS A 189 21.31 -4.49 -8.22
N PHE A 190 22.18 -5.49 -8.34
CA PHE A 190 23.44 -5.51 -7.60
C PHE A 190 24.31 -4.26 -7.87
N SER A 191 24.35 -3.76 -9.10
CA SER A 191 25.07 -2.53 -9.46
C SER A 191 24.64 -1.29 -8.67
N GLU A 192 23.39 -1.25 -8.19
CA GLU A 192 22.91 -0.14 -7.33
C GLU A 192 23.58 -0.18 -5.95
N LEU A 193 23.86 -1.38 -5.42
CA LEU A 193 24.57 -1.53 -4.15
C LEU A 193 26.00 -0.98 -4.23
N GLU A 194 26.69 -1.25 -5.33
CA GLU A 194 28.04 -0.73 -5.58
C GLU A 194 28.04 0.81 -5.61
N LEU A 195 27.04 1.42 -6.26
CA LEU A 195 26.86 2.87 -6.27
C LEU A 195 26.56 3.42 -4.88
N ILE A 196 25.67 2.77 -4.11
CA ILE A 196 25.31 3.18 -2.74
C ILE A 196 26.56 3.18 -1.85
N VAL A 197 27.35 2.11 -1.88
CA VAL A 197 28.57 1.99 -1.07
C VAL A 197 29.62 3.03 -1.49
N ALA A 198 29.81 3.25 -2.79
CA ALA A 198 30.74 4.26 -3.30
C ALA A 198 30.35 5.68 -2.84
N MET A 199 29.06 6.05 -2.95
CA MET A 199 28.57 7.37 -2.54
C MET A 199 28.55 7.54 -1.02
N ALA A 200 28.18 6.50 -0.27
CA ALA A 200 28.26 6.48 1.19
C ALA A 200 29.67 6.80 1.70
N LYS A 201 30.70 6.15 1.12
CA LYS A 201 32.10 6.43 1.44
C LYS A 201 32.53 7.83 1.02
N ARG A 202 32.13 8.29 -0.18
CA ARG A 202 32.47 9.62 -0.70
C ARG A 202 31.95 10.75 0.21
N TYR A 203 30.74 10.60 0.74
CA TYR A 203 30.07 11.62 1.53
C TYR A 203 30.20 11.41 3.05
N ASP A 204 30.90 10.36 3.48
CA ASP A 204 31.07 9.96 4.88
C ASP A 204 29.71 9.77 5.59
N VAL A 205 28.89 8.89 5.03
CA VAL A 205 27.54 8.57 5.51
C VAL A 205 27.44 7.06 5.72
N ARG A 206 26.87 6.63 6.84
CA ARG A 206 26.39 5.26 7.02
C ARG A 206 24.88 5.21 6.72
N PRO A 207 24.45 4.77 5.53
CA PRO A 207 23.04 4.72 5.17
C PRO A 207 22.34 3.49 5.75
N SER A 208 21.01 3.54 5.88
CA SER A 208 20.19 2.33 5.94
C SER A 208 19.91 1.85 4.53
N ILE A 209 20.02 0.55 4.26
CA ILE A 209 19.89 -0.07 2.94
C ILE A 209 18.82 -1.15 3.01
N GLY A 210 17.96 -1.19 1.99
CA GLY A 210 17.03 -2.27 1.76
C GLY A 210 17.47 -3.17 0.60
N VAL A 211 16.98 -4.40 0.54
CA VAL A 211 17.12 -5.29 -0.62
C VAL A 211 15.75 -5.79 -1.07
N ARG A 212 15.48 -5.74 -2.38
CA ARG A 212 14.25 -6.29 -2.94
C ARG A 212 14.45 -7.76 -3.31
N VAL A 213 13.66 -8.64 -2.70
CA VAL A 213 13.67 -10.07 -2.97
C VAL A 213 12.85 -10.39 -4.20
N LYS A 214 13.44 -11.16 -5.11
CA LYS A 214 12.74 -11.73 -6.26
C LYS A 214 12.07 -13.03 -5.88
N LEU A 215 10.79 -12.94 -5.51
CA LEU A 215 9.99 -14.07 -5.04
C LEU A 215 9.84 -15.16 -6.13
N ALA A 216 9.96 -16.41 -5.72
CA ALA A 216 9.65 -17.58 -6.53
C ALA A 216 8.13 -17.73 -6.77
N SER A 217 7.32 -17.23 -5.83
CA SER A 217 5.85 -17.18 -5.94
C SER A 217 5.37 -16.24 -7.07
N ARG A 218 4.40 -16.70 -7.88
CA ARG A 218 3.90 -15.99 -9.10
C ARG A 218 2.76 -14.99 -8.80
N GLY A 219 2.79 -13.83 -9.46
CA GLY A 219 1.66 -12.88 -9.56
C GLY A 219 0.49 -13.39 -10.43
N GLN A 220 -0.66 -12.70 -10.42
CA GLN A 220 -1.83 -12.99 -11.27
C GLN A 220 -2.28 -11.78 -12.10
N GLY A 221 -3.08 -12.06 -13.13
CA GLY A 221 -3.91 -11.07 -13.85
C GLY A 221 -3.13 -10.13 -14.78
N ARG A 222 -3.76 -9.01 -15.14
CA ARG A 222 -3.19 -7.98 -16.03
C ARG A 222 -1.87 -7.36 -15.52
N TRP A 223 -1.51 -7.61 -14.26
CA TRP A 223 -0.35 -7.06 -13.56
C TRP A 223 0.73 -8.09 -13.23
N GLU A 224 0.67 -9.29 -13.82
CA GLU A 224 1.65 -10.40 -13.62
C GLU A 224 3.10 -9.95 -13.82
N SER A 225 3.36 -9.01 -14.74
CA SER A 225 4.70 -8.51 -15.07
C SER A 225 5.34 -7.64 -13.98
N SER A 226 4.57 -7.19 -12.98
CA SER A 226 5.03 -6.30 -11.90
C SER A 226 5.62 -7.02 -10.68
N GLY A 227 5.43 -8.34 -10.56
CA GLY A 227 5.87 -9.14 -9.41
C GLY A 227 6.39 -10.55 -9.79
N GLY A 228 7.01 -11.23 -8.83
CA GLY A 228 7.56 -12.59 -8.98
C GLY A 228 8.77 -12.72 -9.93
N VAL A 229 9.09 -13.96 -10.35
CA VAL A 229 10.30 -14.31 -11.14
C VAL A 229 10.42 -13.58 -12.49
N ARG A 230 9.32 -13.10 -13.06
CA ARG A 230 9.31 -12.33 -14.33
C ARG A 230 9.54 -10.83 -14.13
N SER A 231 9.58 -10.35 -12.88
CA SER A 231 9.90 -8.97 -12.57
C SER A 231 11.30 -8.59 -13.09
N LYS A 232 11.40 -7.39 -13.65
CA LYS A 232 12.68 -6.75 -14.05
C LYS A 232 13.50 -6.25 -12.86
N PHE A 233 12.90 -6.25 -11.67
CA PHE A 233 13.46 -5.72 -10.43
C PHE A 233 13.50 -6.79 -9.35
N GLY A 234 14.51 -6.70 -8.49
CA GLY A 234 14.72 -7.61 -7.37
C GLY A 234 15.86 -8.59 -7.62
N LEU A 235 16.49 -8.99 -6.53
CA LEU A 235 17.63 -9.90 -6.48
C LEU A 235 17.17 -11.33 -6.22
N PHE A 236 17.77 -12.29 -6.91
CA PHE A 236 17.67 -13.70 -6.54
C PHE A 236 18.33 -13.93 -5.17
N ILE A 237 17.96 -15.03 -4.51
CA ILE A 237 18.54 -15.39 -3.20
C ILE A 237 20.07 -15.44 -3.25
N SER A 238 20.66 -16.00 -4.31
CA SER A 238 22.12 -16.01 -4.50
C SER A 238 22.72 -14.61 -4.50
N GLU A 239 22.11 -13.67 -5.23
CA GLU A 239 22.55 -12.28 -5.32
C GLU A 239 22.37 -11.53 -3.99
N ILE A 240 21.35 -11.87 -3.19
CA ILE A 240 21.16 -11.31 -1.84
C ILE A 240 22.29 -11.78 -0.91
N LEU A 241 22.67 -13.05 -1.00
CA LEU A 241 23.80 -13.58 -0.23
C LEU A 241 25.12 -12.91 -0.66
N ASP A 242 25.29 -12.67 -1.97
CA ASP A 242 26.42 -11.90 -2.48
C ASP A 242 26.40 -10.44 -1.99
N ALA A 243 25.23 -9.81 -1.93
CA ALA A 243 25.06 -8.44 -1.45
C ALA A 243 25.43 -8.31 0.03
N ALA A 244 25.02 -9.27 0.86
CA ALA A 244 25.40 -9.32 2.26
C ALA A 244 26.92 -9.49 2.44
N ARG A 245 27.55 -10.42 1.71
CA ARG A 245 29.02 -10.59 1.71
C ARG A 245 29.75 -9.34 1.22
N TYR A 246 29.24 -8.69 0.19
CA TYR A 246 29.82 -7.45 -0.32
C TYR A 246 29.79 -6.34 0.73
N LEU A 247 28.66 -6.17 1.43
CA LEU A 247 28.53 -5.21 2.53
C LEU A 247 29.46 -5.55 3.71
N GLU A 248 29.60 -6.84 4.06
CA GLU A 248 30.52 -7.30 5.09
C GLU A 248 31.99 -6.94 4.75
N GLN A 249 32.43 -7.20 3.52
CA GLN A 249 33.77 -6.82 3.03
C GLN A 249 34.02 -5.31 3.09
N HIS A 250 32.97 -4.50 3.04
CA HIS A 250 33.03 -3.05 3.12
C HIS A 250 32.78 -2.52 4.55
N GLY A 251 32.58 -3.40 5.54
CA GLY A 251 32.29 -3.04 6.92
C GLY A 251 30.97 -2.31 7.08
N MET A 252 29.96 -2.67 6.27
CA MET A 252 28.63 -2.05 6.18
C MET A 252 27.49 -3.07 6.30
N LEU A 253 27.73 -4.25 6.87
CA LEU A 253 26.70 -5.27 7.03
C LEU A 253 25.56 -4.83 7.96
N ASP A 254 25.86 -3.97 8.93
CA ASP A 254 24.92 -3.27 9.81
C ASP A 254 24.00 -2.29 9.06
N CYS A 255 24.42 -1.79 7.89
CA CYS A 255 23.60 -0.91 7.06
C CYS A 255 22.44 -1.66 6.39
N LEU A 256 22.47 -2.99 6.29
CA LEU A 256 21.38 -3.76 5.69
C LEU A 256 20.24 -3.93 6.70
N ASN A 257 19.21 -3.09 6.59
CA ASN A 257 18.14 -3.00 7.59
C ASN A 257 16.77 -3.49 7.12
N LEU A 258 16.53 -3.58 5.80
CA LEU A 258 15.21 -3.84 5.25
C LEU A 258 15.23 -4.93 4.17
N VAL A 259 14.32 -5.90 4.27
CA VAL A 259 13.97 -6.79 3.15
C VAL A 259 12.64 -6.37 2.59
N HIS A 260 12.58 -6.21 1.27
CA HIS A 260 11.40 -5.75 0.56
C HIS A 260 10.94 -6.82 -0.43
N ALA A 261 9.64 -6.98 -0.62
CA ALA A 261 9.11 -7.63 -1.82
C ALA A 261 7.93 -6.84 -2.37
N HIS A 262 7.70 -7.01 -3.67
CA HIS A 262 6.47 -6.57 -4.29
C HIS A 262 5.86 -7.74 -5.06
N ILE A 263 4.78 -8.27 -4.49
CA ILE A 263 4.05 -9.43 -5.03
C ILE A 263 3.25 -9.03 -6.28
N GLY A 264 2.76 -7.80 -6.30
CA GLY A 264 1.96 -7.20 -7.36
C GLY A 264 0.91 -6.25 -6.81
N SER A 265 0.14 -5.63 -7.69
CA SER A 265 -1.05 -4.85 -7.29
C SER A 265 -2.30 -5.71 -7.32
N GLN A 266 -3.30 -5.38 -6.49
CA GLN A 266 -4.61 -6.06 -6.46
C GLN A 266 -4.49 -7.58 -6.26
N ILE A 267 -3.88 -8.02 -5.16
CA ILE A 267 -3.78 -9.45 -4.83
C ILE A 267 -5.16 -9.90 -4.38
N CYS A 268 -5.89 -10.62 -5.23
CA CYS A 268 -7.28 -10.99 -4.94
C CYS A 268 -7.42 -12.20 -4.00
N ASP A 269 -6.36 -13.01 -3.85
CA ASP A 269 -6.36 -14.24 -3.05
C ASP A 269 -5.33 -14.17 -1.91
N ILE A 270 -5.83 -14.21 -0.67
CA ILE A 270 -5.01 -14.11 0.55
C ILE A 270 -3.92 -15.18 0.66
N ARG A 271 -4.14 -16.38 0.11
CA ARG A 271 -3.15 -17.48 0.19
C ARG A 271 -1.84 -17.13 -0.51
N ARG A 272 -1.89 -16.28 -1.54
CA ARG A 272 -0.69 -15.84 -2.26
C ARG A 272 0.15 -14.89 -1.43
N LEU A 273 -0.51 -14.00 -0.70
CA LEU A 273 0.15 -13.12 0.26
C LEU A 273 0.89 -13.95 1.30
N LYS A 274 0.23 -14.94 1.94
CA LYS A 274 0.85 -15.82 2.93
C LYS A 274 2.13 -16.49 2.40
N ASN A 275 2.07 -17.05 1.20
CA ASN A 275 3.23 -17.73 0.61
C ASN A 275 4.41 -16.76 0.39
N ALA A 276 4.12 -15.55 -0.09
CA ALA A 276 5.14 -14.53 -0.30
C ALA A 276 5.74 -14.01 1.01
N ILE A 277 4.92 -13.80 2.04
CA ILE A 277 5.39 -13.37 3.37
C ILE A 277 6.26 -14.44 4.01
N ASN A 278 5.86 -15.71 3.93
CA ASN A 278 6.69 -16.83 4.41
C ASN A 278 8.05 -16.86 3.71
N GLU A 279 8.08 -16.72 2.38
CA GLU A 279 9.33 -16.65 1.62
C GLU A 279 10.21 -15.47 2.08
N LEU A 280 9.61 -14.29 2.29
CA LEU A 280 10.31 -13.09 2.76
C LEU A 280 10.85 -13.25 4.19
N ALA A 281 10.10 -13.91 5.06
CA ALA A 281 10.50 -14.22 6.44
C ALA A 281 11.72 -15.16 6.47
N TYR A 282 11.80 -16.16 5.58
CA TYR A 282 13.00 -16.99 5.47
C TYR A 282 14.23 -16.18 5.06
N VAL A 283 14.09 -15.23 4.13
CA VAL A 283 15.20 -14.34 3.74
C VAL A 283 15.61 -13.43 4.89
N TYR A 284 14.64 -12.85 5.61
CA TYR A 284 14.89 -12.04 6.79
C TYR A 284 15.71 -12.81 7.84
N VAL A 285 15.28 -14.03 8.20
CA VAL A 285 16.00 -14.87 9.18
C VAL A 285 17.38 -15.25 8.68
N GLY A 286 17.52 -15.62 7.40
CA GLY A 286 18.81 -15.96 6.81
C GLY A 286 19.81 -14.81 6.88
N LEU A 287 19.40 -13.59 6.54
CA LEU A 287 20.24 -12.39 6.65
C LEU A 287 20.61 -12.08 8.11
N ARG A 288 19.68 -12.27 9.05
CA ARG A 288 19.97 -12.11 10.48
C ARG A 288 21.01 -13.10 10.99
N GLN A 289 20.94 -14.35 10.54
CA GLN A 289 21.93 -15.38 10.88
C GLN A 289 23.31 -15.08 10.29
N MET A 290 23.38 -14.35 9.19
CA MET A 290 24.64 -13.86 8.60
C MET A 290 25.22 -12.64 9.34
N GLY A 291 24.50 -12.06 10.31
CA GLY A 291 24.95 -10.90 11.08
C GLY A 291 24.50 -9.54 10.54
N ALA A 292 23.64 -9.50 9.53
CA ALA A 292 23.01 -8.25 9.08
C ALA A 292 22.03 -7.72 10.12
N ASP A 293 21.95 -6.40 10.30
CA ASP A 293 21.01 -5.77 11.22
C ASP A 293 19.64 -5.51 10.57
N VAL A 294 19.11 -6.53 9.89
CA VAL A 294 17.77 -6.45 9.28
C VAL A 294 16.74 -6.37 10.40
N ASN A 295 15.90 -5.34 10.39
CA ASN A 295 14.88 -5.11 11.42
C ASN A 295 13.53 -4.71 10.81
N MET A 296 13.43 -4.67 9.48
CA MET A 296 12.22 -4.34 8.74
C MET A 296 11.95 -5.39 7.66
N ILE A 297 10.69 -5.85 7.61
CA ILE A 297 10.12 -6.59 6.49
C ILE A 297 9.09 -5.68 5.83
N ASP A 298 9.32 -5.33 4.58
CA ASP A 298 8.37 -4.58 3.75
C ASP A 298 7.72 -5.52 2.73
N VAL A 299 6.47 -5.86 2.98
CA VAL A 299 5.66 -6.75 2.12
C VAL A 299 5.19 -6.07 0.83
N GLY A 300 5.47 -4.77 0.68
CA GLY A 300 5.07 -3.94 -0.43
C GLY A 300 3.56 -3.67 -0.47
N GLY A 301 3.09 -3.16 -1.61
CA GLY A 301 1.66 -3.05 -1.88
C GLY A 301 1.02 -4.39 -2.23
N GLY A 302 -0.25 -4.36 -2.60
CA GLY A 302 -0.98 -5.54 -3.07
C GLY A 302 -2.26 -5.81 -2.30
N LEU A 303 -2.43 -5.20 -1.12
CA LEU A 303 -3.73 -5.10 -0.45
C LEU A 303 -4.76 -4.60 -1.46
N ALA A 304 -5.73 -5.46 -1.76
CA ALA A 304 -6.70 -5.23 -2.81
C ALA A 304 -7.83 -4.31 -2.36
N VAL A 305 -8.61 -3.84 -3.34
CA VAL A 305 -9.86 -3.12 -3.13
C VAL A 305 -10.98 -3.94 -3.76
N ASP A 306 -12.06 -4.13 -3.03
CA ASP A 306 -13.25 -4.79 -3.56
C ASP A 306 -14.08 -3.78 -4.37
N TYR A 307 -13.88 -3.74 -5.69
CA TYR A 307 -14.52 -2.78 -6.58
C TYR A 307 -15.94 -3.20 -6.98
N ASP A 308 -16.20 -4.50 -7.09
CA ASP A 308 -17.50 -5.02 -7.50
C ASP A 308 -18.37 -5.48 -6.32
N GLY A 309 -17.81 -5.57 -5.11
CA GLY A 309 -18.51 -5.95 -3.88
C GLY A 309 -18.69 -7.47 -3.72
N SER A 310 -18.14 -8.27 -4.62
CA SER A 310 -18.41 -9.71 -4.65
C SER A 310 -17.69 -10.48 -3.55
N GLN A 311 -16.65 -9.90 -2.93
CA GLN A 311 -15.76 -10.57 -1.98
C GLN A 311 -15.19 -11.90 -2.49
N THR A 312 -14.94 -11.97 -3.80
CA THR A 312 -14.34 -13.13 -4.46
C THR A 312 -12.87 -12.90 -4.79
N ALA A 313 -12.14 -13.97 -5.12
CA ALA A 313 -10.78 -13.91 -5.63
C ALA A 313 -10.69 -13.49 -7.12
N PHE A 314 -11.72 -12.80 -7.62
CA PHE A 314 -11.79 -12.31 -8.99
C PHE A 314 -10.99 -11.00 -9.16
N ASP A 315 -10.54 -10.70 -10.38
CA ASP A 315 -9.59 -9.61 -10.67
C ASP A 315 -10.00 -8.21 -10.18
N SER A 316 -11.29 -7.96 -9.97
CA SER A 316 -11.85 -6.67 -9.49
C SER A 316 -12.33 -6.72 -8.03
N SER A 317 -11.97 -7.78 -7.30
CA SER A 317 -12.42 -8.05 -5.94
C SER A 317 -11.26 -8.60 -5.09
N MET A 318 -11.56 -8.94 -3.83
CA MET A 318 -10.67 -9.71 -2.95
C MET A 318 -11.45 -10.66 -2.04
N ASN A 319 -10.87 -11.82 -1.70
CA ASN A 319 -11.51 -12.81 -0.82
C ASN A 319 -11.12 -12.69 0.66
N TYR A 320 -10.73 -11.48 1.10
CA TYR A 320 -10.27 -11.23 2.46
C TYR A 320 -10.56 -9.79 2.89
N THR A 321 -10.53 -9.57 4.20
CA THR A 321 -10.71 -8.27 4.84
C THR A 321 -9.37 -7.63 5.22
N ILE A 322 -9.37 -6.34 5.56
CA ILE A 322 -8.17 -5.66 6.08
C ILE A 322 -7.67 -6.32 7.38
N GLN A 323 -8.57 -6.82 8.24
CA GLN A 323 -8.18 -7.48 9.47
C GLN A 323 -7.52 -8.84 9.21
N GLU A 324 -8.08 -9.65 8.31
CA GLU A 324 -7.47 -10.92 7.91
C GLU A 324 -6.11 -10.69 7.25
N TYR A 325 -5.99 -9.67 6.39
CA TYR A 325 -4.70 -9.24 5.84
C TYR A 325 -3.69 -8.91 6.93
N ALA A 326 -4.07 -8.13 7.94
CA ALA A 326 -3.18 -7.78 9.04
C ALA A 326 -2.77 -9.00 9.87
N ASN A 327 -3.73 -9.87 10.22
CA ASN A 327 -3.48 -11.10 10.97
C ASN A 327 -2.55 -12.06 10.25
N ASP A 328 -2.63 -12.12 8.92
CA ASP A 328 -1.81 -13.01 8.10
C ASP A 328 -0.39 -12.47 7.85
N VAL A 329 -0.18 -11.16 8.03
CA VAL A 329 1.12 -10.50 7.92
C VAL A 329 1.91 -10.58 9.22
N VAL A 330 1.24 -10.43 10.36
CA VAL A 330 1.82 -10.51 11.71
C VAL A 330 2.19 -11.95 12.06
#